data_AF-A0A0C9TW54-F1
#
_entry.id   AF-A0A0C9TW54-F1
#
_cell.length_a   1.000
_cell.length_b   1.000
_cell.length_c   1.000
_cell.angle_alpha   90.00
_cell.angle_beta   90.00
_cell.angle_gamma   90.00
#
_symmetry.space_group_name_H-M   'P 1'
#
loop_
_entity.id
_entity.type
_entity.pdbx_description
1 polymer ?
#
loop_
_entity_poly.entity_id
_entity_poly.type
_entity_poly.pdbx_seq_one_letter_code
_entity_poly.pdbx_strand_id
1 'polypeptide(L)'
;MSTSFPSLPTELYLELFSHFQLKALVASRNVCRAWRNLVLTADIPPARRLLLQFYLELIEDKYFYQTRPWVLNNLKDFDREGYVGALVQQGANLPEEFRLWVLEWPAAAAIAGIWPGLPDDDMRNSMDDRMTGRNVLGIIPPQLSSIVFVPKKQCIPAICLWVGIPPHAVWLPLDEEPDLYGKTITCCTRGVLYGTERVDDGVDDDNTNFKNVLPGDSMRWEKGL
;
A
#
# COMPACT_ATOMS: atom_id res chain seq x y z
N MET A 1 -20.02 31.68 -25.16
CA MET A 1 -21.22 30.91 -24.78
C MET A 1 -20.94 30.30 -23.41
N SER A 2 -21.56 30.82 -22.35
CA SER A 2 -21.41 30.29 -20.99
C SER A 2 -22.34 29.08 -20.86
N THR A 3 -21.79 27.87 -20.89
CA THR A 3 -22.51 26.66 -20.49
C THR A 3 -22.62 26.68 -18.96
N SER A 4 -23.68 27.30 -18.42
CA SER A 4 -23.97 27.15 -17.00
C SER A 4 -24.28 25.69 -16.75
N PHE A 5 -23.46 25.03 -15.93
CA PHE A 5 -23.77 23.70 -15.41
C PHE A 5 -25.17 23.76 -14.78
N PRO A 6 -26.05 22.76 -15.00
CA PRO A 6 -27.36 22.74 -14.34
C PRO A 6 -27.14 22.79 -12.83
N SER A 7 -27.79 23.75 -12.16
CA SER A 7 -27.68 23.92 -10.71
C SER A 7 -28.43 22.79 -10.01
N LEU A 8 -27.76 21.66 -9.80
CA LEU A 8 -28.25 20.65 -8.87
C LEU A 8 -28.18 21.22 -7.44
N PRO A 9 -29.06 20.79 -6.53
CA PRO A 9 -28.87 21.01 -5.10
C PRO A 9 -27.49 20.52 -4.65
N THR A 10 -26.88 21.24 -3.70
CA THR A 10 -25.54 20.93 -3.17
C THR A 10 -25.45 19.50 -2.66
N GLU A 11 -26.53 19.01 -2.03
CA GLU A 11 -26.67 17.68 -1.47
C GLU A 11 -26.45 16.59 -2.53
N LEU A 12 -26.92 16.82 -3.76
CA LEU A 12 -26.72 15.87 -4.86
C LEU A 12 -25.27 15.81 -5.34
N TYR A 13 -24.54 16.92 -5.28
CA TYR A 13 -23.10 16.90 -5.57
C TYR A 13 -22.31 16.18 -4.47
N LEU A 14 -22.65 16.41 -3.20
CA LEU A 14 -22.01 15.75 -2.08
C LEU A 14 -22.22 14.23 -2.12
N GLU A 15 -23.46 13.82 -2.39
CA GLU A 15 -23.79 12.40 -2.58
C GLU A 15 -23.06 11.82 -3.79
N LEU A 16 -23.01 12.54 -4.92
CA LEU A 16 -22.27 12.05 -6.09
C LEU A 16 -20.77 11.86 -5.76
N PHE A 17 -20.16 12.80 -5.05
CA PHE A 17 -18.74 12.73 -4.68
C PHE A 17 -18.44 11.63 -3.64
N SER A 18 -19.38 11.24 -2.76
CA SER A 18 -19.15 10.15 -1.81
C SER A 18 -18.91 8.80 -2.52
N HIS A 19 -19.51 8.62 -3.70
CA HIS A 19 -19.38 7.42 -4.55
C HIS A 19 -18.23 7.45 -5.55
N PHE A 20 -17.53 8.59 -5.69
CA PHE A 20 -16.44 8.70 -6.67
C PHE A 20 -15.20 7.93 -6.23
N GLN A 21 -14.61 7.21 -7.19
CA GLN A 21 -13.26 6.67 -7.05
C GLN A 21 -12.22 7.80 -6.98
N LEU A 22 -11.04 7.49 -6.45
CA LEU A 22 -9.95 8.47 -6.24
C LEU A 22 -9.65 9.32 -7.48
N LYS A 23 -9.51 8.70 -8.67
CA LYS A 23 -9.22 9.43 -9.91
C LYS A 23 -10.31 10.45 -10.27
N ALA A 24 -11.57 10.09 -10.05
CA ALA A 24 -12.71 10.97 -10.29
C ALA A 24 -12.77 12.11 -9.26
N LEU A 25 -12.42 11.84 -7.99
CA LEU A 25 -12.29 12.86 -6.94
C LEU A 25 -11.20 13.89 -7.29
N VAL A 26 -10.02 13.41 -7.70
CA VAL A 26 -8.90 14.26 -8.14
C VAL A 26 -9.31 15.11 -9.34
N ALA A 27 -9.92 14.51 -10.36
CA ALA A 27 -10.40 15.23 -11.54
C ALA A 27 -11.45 16.29 -11.18
N SER A 28 -12.40 15.96 -10.29
CA SER A 28 -13.48 16.85 -9.85
C SER A 28 -12.95 18.13 -9.20
N ARG A 29 -11.86 18.03 -8.41
CA ARG A 29 -11.21 19.20 -7.79
C ARG A 29 -10.58 20.17 -8.79
N ASN A 30 -10.29 19.71 -10.00
CA ASN A 30 -9.71 20.52 -11.08
C ASN A 30 -10.75 21.21 -11.96
N VAL A 31 -12.05 20.92 -11.78
CA VAL A 31 -13.13 21.53 -12.58
C VAL A 31 -13.31 23.01 -12.22
N CYS A 32 -13.57 23.33 -10.95
CA CYS A 32 -13.73 24.71 -10.48
C CYS A 32 -13.52 24.84 -8.97
N ARG A 33 -13.45 26.07 -8.46
CA ARG A 33 -13.28 26.34 -7.01
C ARG A 33 -14.41 25.77 -6.16
N ALA A 34 -15.66 25.80 -6.66
CA ALA A 34 -16.81 25.27 -5.93
C ALA A 34 -16.71 23.74 -5.76
N TRP A 35 -16.40 23.01 -6.83
CA TRP A 35 -16.23 21.55 -6.77
C TRP A 35 -15.08 21.14 -5.88
N ARG A 36 -13.97 21.87 -5.91
CA ARG A 36 -12.82 21.63 -5.02
C ARG A 36 -13.22 21.66 -3.55
N ASN A 37 -14.06 22.63 -3.16
CA ASN A 37 -14.54 22.75 -1.78
C ASN A 37 -15.55 21.65 -1.45
N LEU A 38 -16.49 21.37 -2.36
CA LEU A 38 -17.52 20.33 -2.14
C LEU A 38 -16.92 18.93 -2.00
N VAL A 39 -15.90 18.59 -2.79
CA VAL A 39 -15.18 17.31 -2.66
C VAL A 39 -14.61 17.13 -1.26
N LEU A 40 -14.11 18.19 -0.62
CA LEU A 40 -13.59 18.11 0.75
C LEU A 40 -14.69 17.95 1.81
N THR A 41 -15.91 18.40 1.51
CA THR A 41 -17.07 18.32 2.40
C THR A 41 -17.88 17.03 2.22
N ALA A 42 -17.73 16.35 1.09
CA ALA A 42 -18.45 15.11 0.81
C ALA A 42 -18.09 13.99 1.81
N ASP A 43 -19.06 13.12 2.06
CA ASP A 43 -18.90 11.96 2.94
C ASP A 43 -18.13 10.82 2.27
N ILE A 44 -16.90 11.12 1.87
CA ILE A 44 -15.98 10.17 1.24
C ILE A 44 -15.56 9.13 2.28
N PRO A 45 -15.60 7.82 1.95
CA PRO A 45 -15.13 6.76 2.84
C PRO A 45 -13.72 7.04 3.39
N PRO A 46 -13.44 6.74 4.67
CA PRO A 46 -12.20 7.14 5.34
C PRO A 46 -10.92 6.75 4.58
N ALA A 47 -10.81 5.49 4.14
CA ALA A 47 -9.65 5.00 3.40
C ALA A 47 -9.42 5.76 2.08
N ARG A 48 -10.49 6.08 1.34
CA ARG A 48 -10.39 6.88 0.10
C ARG A 48 -10.05 8.34 0.40
N ARG A 49 -10.55 8.90 1.50
CA ARG A 49 -10.21 10.26 1.94
C ARG A 49 -8.72 10.37 2.28
N LEU A 50 -8.15 9.37 2.97
CA LEU A 50 -6.72 9.29 3.24
C LEU A 50 -5.90 9.24 1.95
N LEU A 51 -6.29 8.41 0.98
CA LEU A 51 -5.61 8.36 -0.32
C LEU A 51 -5.71 9.69 -1.09
N LEU A 52 -6.86 10.36 -1.03
CA LEU A 52 -7.02 11.68 -1.65
C LEU A 52 -6.12 12.71 -0.99
N GLN A 53 -6.07 12.78 0.34
CA GLN A 53 -5.18 13.67 1.05
C GLN A 53 -3.72 13.39 0.69
N PHE A 54 -3.32 12.12 0.74
CA PHE A 54 -1.97 11.71 0.42
C PHE A 54 -1.57 12.05 -1.02
N TYR A 55 -2.47 11.88 -1.98
CA TYR A 55 -2.22 12.29 -3.36
C TYR A 55 -1.91 13.79 -3.48
N LEU A 56 -2.64 14.62 -2.74
CA LEU A 56 -2.48 16.08 -2.80
C LEU A 56 -1.17 16.54 -2.17
N GLU A 57 -0.80 15.92 -1.04
CA GLU A 57 0.49 16.16 -0.39
C GLU A 57 1.64 15.71 -1.30
N LEU A 58 1.51 14.52 -1.91
CA LEU A 58 2.52 13.95 -2.80
C LEU A 58 2.79 14.84 -4.02
N ILE A 59 1.76 15.35 -4.70
CA ILE A 59 1.97 16.15 -5.92
C ILE A 59 2.64 17.50 -5.64
N GLU A 60 2.66 17.96 -4.39
CA GLU A 60 3.38 19.15 -3.96
C GLU A 60 4.83 18.84 -3.55
N ASP A 61 5.17 17.58 -3.34
CA ASP A 61 6.49 17.14 -2.90
C ASP A 61 7.53 17.11 -4.05
N LYS A 62 8.75 17.54 -3.77
CA LYS A 62 9.84 17.59 -4.76
C LYS A 62 10.21 16.21 -5.32
N TYR A 63 10.13 15.16 -4.52
CA TYR A 63 10.48 13.78 -4.90
C TYR A 63 9.49 13.22 -5.92
N PHE A 64 8.23 13.67 -5.91
CA PHE A 64 7.27 13.33 -6.95
C PHE A 64 7.76 13.78 -8.33
N TYR A 65 8.21 15.04 -8.45
CA TYR A 65 8.73 15.55 -9.72
C TYR A 65 10.04 14.89 -10.14
N GLN A 66 10.94 14.61 -9.18
CA GLN A 66 12.24 13.98 -9.46
C GLN A 66 12.09 12.56 -10.00
N THR A 67 11.19 11.75 -9.41
CA THR A 67 11.01 10.34 -9.79
C THR A 67 10.10 10.15 -11.01
N ARG A 68 9.29 11.17 -11.34
CA ARG A 68 8.27 11.10 -12.39
C ARG A 68 8.78 10.65 -13.77
N PRO A 69 9.88 11.18 -14.34
CA PRO A 69 10.34 10.74 -15.65
C PRO A 69 10.64 9.24 -15.68
N TRP A 70 11.27 8.72 -14.62
CA TRP A 70 11.57 7.31 -14.51
C TRP A 70 10.30 6.47 -14.34
N VAL A 71 9.39 6.88 -13.45
CA VAL A 71 8.10 6.19 -13.25
C VAL A 71 7.36 6.05 -14.58
N LEU A 72 7.23 7.14 -15.35
CA LEU A 72 6.50 7.11 -16.63
C LEU A 72 7.15 6.20 -17.67
N ASN A 73 8.49 6.12 -17.70
CA ASN A 73 9.23 5.28 -18.64
C ASN A 73 9.19 3.78 -18.29
N ASN A 74 8.91 3.44 -17.02
CA ASN A 74 8.98 2.06 -16.53
C ASN A 74 7.63 1.51 -16.09
N LEU A 75 6.58 2.32 -16.13
CA LEU A 75 5.25 1.91 -15.75
C LEU A 75 4.72 0.88 -16.76
N LYS A 76 4.27 -0.24 -16.23
CA LYS A 76 3.63 -1.30 -16.98
C LYS A 76 2.17 -1.41 -16.55
N ASP A 77 1.33 -1.73 -17.53
CA ASP A 77 -0.03 -2.16 -17.23
C ASP A 77 0.02 -3.54 -16.55
N PHE A 78 -0.83 -3.71 -15.54
CA PHE A 78 -1.01 -4.97 -14.85
C PHE A 78 -2.48 -5.10 -14.42
N ASP A 79 -2.93 -6.35 -14.27
CA ASP A 79 -4.26 -6.65 -13.75
C ASP A 79 -4.30 -6.39 -12.24
N ARG A 80 -4.92 -5.27 -11.84
CA ARG A 80 -4.97 -4.81 -10.45
C ARG A 80 -5.89 -5.69 -9.61
N GLU A 81 -7.02 -6.06 -10.16
CA GLU A 81 -8.01 -6.94 -9.58
C GLU A 81 -7.42 -8.35 -9.43
N GLY A 82 -6.74 -8.85 -10.47
CA GLY A 82 -6.00 -10.10 -10.44
C GLY A 82 -4.87 -10.09 -9.41
N TYR A 83 -4.15 -8.98 -9.26
CA TYR A 83 -3.10 -8.81 -8.24
C TYR A 83 -3.66 -8.92 -6.82
N VAL A 84 -4.72 -8.17 -6.51
CA VAL A 84 -5.42 -8.23 -5.22
C VAL A 84 -5.99 -9.63 -5.00
N GLY A 85 -6.62 -10.22 -6.02
CA GLY A 85 -7.18 -11.56 -5.98
C GLY A 85 -6.14 -12.63 -5.68
N ALA A 86 -4.95 -12.54 -6.28
CA ALA A 86 -3.85 -13.46 -6.04
C ALA A 86 -3.33 -13.39 -4.59
N LEU A 87 -3.27 -12.20 -3.99
CA LEU A 87 -2.91 -12.06 -2.56
C LEU A 87 -3.99 -12.69 -1.66
N VAL A 88 -5.26 -12.42 -1.93
CA VAL A 88 -6.37 -13.00 -1.15
C VAL A 88 -6.41 -14.53 -1.28
N GLN A 89 -6.15 -15.07 -2.47
CA GLN A 89 -6.05 -16.52 -2.70
C GLN A 89 -4.90 -17.17 -1.91
N GLN A 90 -3.84 -16.42 -1.61
CA GLN A 90 -2.74 -16.86 -0.74
C GLN A 90 -3.10 -16.77 0.75
N GLY A 91 -4.30 -16.27 1.11
CA GLY A 91 -4.75 -16.14 2.49
C GLY A 91 -4.54 -14.74 3.10
N ALA A 92 -4.24 -13.72 2.29
CA ALA A 92 -4.04 -12.37 2.77
C ALA A 92 -5.35 -11.71 3.24
N ASN A 93 -5.37 -11.23 4.49
CA ASN A 93 -6.40 -10.31 4.99
C ASN A 93 -5.94 -8.86 4.74
N LEU A 94 -6.26 -8.31 3.57
CA LEU A 94 -5.73 -7.01 3.15
C LEU A 94 -6.45 -5.84 3.86
N PRO A 95 -5.70 -4.88 4.44
CA PRO A 95 -6.25 -3.59 4.85
C PRO A 95 -6.97 -2.88 3.70
N GLU A 96 -8.10 -2.23 4.00
CA GLU A 96 -8.90 -1.55 2.99
C GLU A 96 -8.09 -0.47 2.26
N GLU A 97 -7.24 0.27 2.98
CA GLU A 97 -6.36 1.30 2.43
C GLU A 97 -5.40 0.72 1.39
N PHE A 98 -4.78 -0.43 1.67
CA PHE A 98 -3.88 -1.09 0.72
C PHE A 98 -4.64 -1.59 -0.50
N ARG A 99 -5.82 -2.20 -0.28
CA ARG A 99 -6.68 -2.67 -1.38
C ARG A 99 -7.09 -1.53 -2.30
N LEU A 100 -7.59 -0.42 -1.74
CA LEU A 100 -7.99 0.76 -2.51
C LEU A 100 -6.80 1.44 -3.18
N TRP A 101 -5.62 1.45 -2.54
CA TRP A 101 -4.40 1.96 -3.16
C TRP A 101 -4.06 1.19 -4.44
N VAL A 102 -4.04 -0.15 -4.42
CA VAL A 102 -3.75 -0.94 -5.64
C VAL A 102 -4.81 -0.70 -6.73
N LEU A 103 -6.08 -0.65 -6.35
CA LEU A 103 -7.19 -0.56 -7.32
C LEU A 103 -7.35 0.85 -7.91
N GLU A 104 -7.32 1.88 -7.08
CA GLU A 104 -7.73 3.24 -7.46
C GLU A 104 -6.56 4.19 -7.72
N TRP A 105 -5.37 3.94 -7.15
CA TRP A 105 -4.26 4.88 -7.22
C TRP A 105 -3.87 5.22 -8.67
N PRO A 106 -3.61 6.51 -8.99
CA PRO A 106 -3.05 6.88 -10.28
C PRO A 106 -1.64 6.29 -10.40
N ALA A 107 -1.45 5.31 -11.28
CA ALA A 107 -0.16 4.62 -11.42
C ALA A 107 0.99 5.57 -11.77
N ALA A 108 0.70 6.63 -12.53
CA ALA A 108 1.64 7.72 -12.84
C ALA A 108 2.00 8.61 -11.63
N ALA A 109 1.44 8.33 -10.46
CA ALA A 109 1.78 8.94 -9.18
C ALA A 109 2.38 7.91 -8.21
N ALA A 110 3.02 6.85 -8.73
CA ALA A 110 3.80 5.92 -7.92
C ALA A 110 4.87 6.67 -7.10
N ILE A 111 5.07 6.23 -5.86
CA ILE A 111 5.82 6.97 -4.84
C ILE A 111 7.18 6.31 -4.67
N ALA A 112 8.26 7.08 -4.82
CA ALA A 112 9.63 6.59 -4.64
C ALA A 112 9.95 5.31 -5.47
N GLY A 113 9.19 5.07 -6.55
CA GLY A 113 9.31 3.86 -7.36
C GLY A 113 8.74 2.59 -6.71
N ILE A 114 7.83 2.72 -5.74
CA ILE A 114 7.10 1.63 -5.06
C ILE A 114 5.68 1.57 -5.64
N TRP A 115 5.42 0.58 -6.50
CA TRP A 115 4.11 0.35 -7.13
C TRP A 115 4.10 -1.03 -7.80
N PRO A 116 3.01 -1.81 -7.75
CA PRO A 116 3.00 -3.14 -8.39
C PRO A 116 3.21 -3.13 -9.91
N GLY A 117 2.84 -2.04 -10.58
CA GLY A 117 3.08 -1.86 -12.02
C GLY A 117 4.49 -1.37 -12.38
N LEU A 118 5.42 -1.29 -11.43
CA LEU A 118 6.83 -0.95 -11.67
C LEU A 118 7.71 -2.20 -11.54
N PRO A 119 8.85 -2.28 -12.24
CA PRO A 119 9.71 -3.46 -12.18
C PRO A 119 10.37 -3.66 -10.81
N ASP A 120 10.64 -4.93 -10.48
CA ASP A 120 11.48 -5.37 -9.35
C ASP A 120 12.98 -5.26 -9.72
N ASP A 121 13.43 -4.03 -9.99
CA ASP A 121 14.84 -3.76 -10.35
C ASP A 121 15.62 -3.21 -9.15
N ASP A 122 16.82 -3.73 -8.92
CA ASP A 122 17.78 -3.20 -7.95
C ASP A 122 18.57 -2.02 -8.58
N MET A 123 18.10 -0.80 -8.37
CA MET A 123 18.70 0.40 -8.98
C MET A 123 19.89 0.96 -8.20
N ARG A 124 20.81 0.10 -7.76
CA ARG A 124 22.02 0.49 -6.99
C ARG A 124 22.92 1.52 -7.67
N ASN A 125 22.81 1.72 -8.98
CA ASN A 125 23.71 2.58 -9.76
C ASN A 125 23.01 3.66 -10.61
N SER A 126 21.72 3.94 -10.36
CA SER A 126 20.92 4.85 -11.20
C SER A 126 20.22 5.93 -10.37
N MET A 127 20.87 7.09 -10.29
CA MET A 127 20.40 8.40 -9.78
C MET A 127 20.33 8.61 -8.26
N ASP A 128 20.83 9.78 -7.88
CA ASP A 128 20.99 10.37 -6.54
C ASP A 128 19.68 10.60 -5.73
N ASP A 129 18.49 10.19 -6.19
CA ASP A 129 17.22 10.64 -5.58
C ASP A 129 16.07 9.59 -5.56
N ARG A 130 16.32 8.30 -5.86
CA ARG A 130 15.36 7.20 -5.59
C ARG A 130 15.66 6.58 -4.23
N MET A 131 14.67 5.97 -3.58
CA MET A 131 14.96 4.97 -2.54
C MET A 131 15.73 3.80 -3.17
N THR A 132 17.06 3.78 -3.00
CA THR A 132 17.96 2.72 -3.49
C THR A 132 17.51 1.36 -2.95
N GLY A 133 16.93 0.53 -3.83
CA GLY A 133 16.41 -0.78 -3.46
C GLY A 133 15.50 -1.38 -4.52
N ARG A 134 14.89 -2.50 -4.14
CA ARG A 134 14.01 -3.34 -4.93
C ARG A 134 12.55 -3.09 -4.60
N ASN A 135 11.74 -2.88 -5.63
CA ASN A 135 10.29 -2.81 -5.53
C ASN A 135 9.70 -4.23 -5.55
N VAL A 136 9.57 -4.85 -4.39
CA VAL A 136 9.09 -6.24 -4.27
C VAL A 136 7.65 -6.39 -4.72
N LEU A 137 6.85 -5.30 -4.67
CA LEU A 137 5.49 -5.28 -5.22
C LEU A 137 5.43 -5.58 -6.71
N GLY A 138 6.52 -5.33 -7.45
CA GLY A 138 6.63 -5.57 -8.90
C GLY A 138 6.74 -7.04 -9.29
N ILE A 139 6.85 -7.96 -8.31
CA ILE A 139 6.86 -9.41 -8.57
C ILE A 139 5.44 -9.85 -8.93
N ILE A 140 5.32 -10.56 -10.06
CA ILE A 140 4.04 -11.11 -10.55
C ILE A 140 4.21 -12.63 -10.74
N PRO A 141 3.37 -13.48 -10.10
CA PRO A 141 2.29 -13.10 -9.17
C PRO A 141 2.84 -12.52 -7.85
N PRO A 142 2.05 -11.69 -7.14
CA PRO A 142 2.48 -11.12 -5.86
C PRO A 142 2.73 -12.22 -4.84
N GLN A 143 3.61 -11.95 -3.88
CA GLN A 143 4.00 -12.92 -2.85
C GLN A 143 3.50 -12.48 -1.47
N LEU A 144 2.67 -13.33 -0.86
CA LEU A 144 2.41 -13.26 0.57
C LEU A 144 3.59 -13.91 1.31
N SER A 145 4.18 -13.15 2.22
CA SER A 145 5.31 -13.58 3.04
C SER A 145 4.90 -13.70 4.50
N SER A 146 5.84 -14.09 5.35
CA SER A 146 5.67 -14.10 6.79
C SER A 146 6.82 -13.37 7.47
N ILE A 147 6.52 -12.64 8.54
CA ILE A 147 7.52 -12.00 9.40
C ILE A 147 7.41 -12.53 10.81
N VAL A 148 8.54 -12.58 11.50
CA VAL A 148 8.68 -13.07 12.86
C VAL A 148 8.15 -12.01 13.82
N PHE A 149 7.09 -12.33 14.57
CA PHE A 149 6.56 -11.48 15.62
C PHE A 149 6.98 -12.01 16.99
N VAL A 150 7.98 -11.35 17.58
CA VAL A 150 8.65 -11.78 18.81
C VAL A 150 7.72 -11.83 20.03
N PRO A 151 6.84 -10.84 20.29
CA PRO A 151 5.97 -10.86 21.48
C PRO A 151 5.12 -12.13 21.61
N LYS A 152 4.69 -12.70 20.48
CA LYS A 152 3.90 -13.95 20.46
C LYS A 152 4.70 -15.18 20.04
N LYS A 153 5.99 -15.02 19.76
CA LYS A 153 6.87 -16.07 19.21
C LYS A 153 6.23 -16.82 18.02
N GLN A 154 5.63 -16.06 17.10
CA GLN A 154 4.95 -16.62 15.93
C GLN A 154 5.32 -15.91 14.64
N CYS A 155 5.17 -16.59 13.51
CA CYS A 155 5.21 -15.95 12.20
C CYS A 155 3.83 -15.40 11.86
N ILE A 156 3.76 -14.14 11.44
CA ILE A 156 2.52 -13.50 11.00
C ILE A 156 2.56 -13.19 9.50
N PRO A 157 1.42 -13.23 8.79
CA PRO A 157 1.36 -12.91 7.38
C PRO A 157 1.73 -11.43 7.14
N ALA A 158 2.52 -11.18 6.09
CA ALA A 158 2.94 -9.84 5.72
C ALA A 158 3.28 -9.74 4.23
N ILE A 159 3.20 -8.54 3.67
CA ILE A 159 3.65 -8.23 2.31
C ILE A 159 4.96 -7.45 2.42
N CYS A 160 6.01 -7.93 1.74
CA CYS A 160 7.21 -7.13 1.57
C CYS A 160 6.95 -6.08 0.47
N LEU A 161 7.02 -4.81 0.82
CA LEU A 161 6.76 -3.72 -0.13
C LEU A 161 8.04 -3.34 -0.88
N TRP A 162 9.14 -3.25 -0.14
CA TRP A 162 10.41 -2.74 -0.66
C TRP A 162 11.60 -3.29 0.13
N VAL A 163 12.71 -3.55 -0.54
CA VAL A 163 13.98 -3.99 0.07
C VAL A 163 15.11 -3.08 -0.36
N GLY A 164 15.71 -2.39 0.60
CA GLY A 164 16.80 -1.45 0.41
C GLY A 164 18.19 -2.04 0.56
N ILE A 165 19.14 -1.14 0.80
CA ILE A 165 20.48 -1.51 1.27
C ILE A 165 20.31 -2.19 2.63
N PRO A 166 20.86 -3.40 2.81
CA PRO A 166 20.73 -4.13 4.06
C PRO A 166 21.13 -3.28 5.27
N PRO A 167 20.35 -3.33 6.37
CA PRO A 167 19.26 -4.29 6.61
C PRO A 167 17.86 -3.80 6.20
N HIS A 168 17.67 -2.68 5.51
CA HIS A 168 16.35 -2.03 5.44
C HIS A 168 15.34 -2.74 4.52
N ALA A 169 14.21 -3.18 5.07
CA ALA A 169 13.04 -3.61 4.31
C ALA A 169 11.77 -2.98 4.88
N VAL A 170 10.81 -2.69 4.02
CA VAL A 170 9.50 -2.16 4.40
C VAL A 170 8.46 -3.26 4.23
N TRP A 171 7.75 -3.54 5.31
CA TRP A 171 6.76 -4.60 5.41
C TRP A 171 5.38 -4.04 5.73
N LEU A 172 4.35 -4.67 5.21
CA LEU A 172 2.95 -4.48 5.60
C LEU A 172 2.47 -5.76 6.30
N PRO A 173 2.46 -5.81 7.63
CA PRO A 173 1.83 -6.90 8.37
C PRO A 173 0.32 -6.94 8.07
N LEU A 174 -0.23 -8.14 7.96
CA LEU A 174 -1.65 -8.40 7.72
C LEU A 174 -2.34 -9.04 8.93
N ASP A 175 -1.65 -9.07 10.07
CA ASP A 175 -2.19 -9.58 11.32
C ASP A 175 -3.14 -8.56 11.96
N GLU A 176 -4.21 -9.06 12.59
CA GLU A 176 -5.23 -8.22 13.23
C GLU A 176 -4.78 -7.63 14.58
N GLU A 177 -3.54 -7.89 15.01
CA GLU A 177 -2.96 -7.21 16.16
C GLU A 177 -3.12 -5.69 16.04
N PRO A 178 -3.75 -5.02 17.04
CA PRO A 178 -4.05 -3.57 16.98
C PRO A 178 -2.83 -2.69 16.73
N ASP A 179 -1.65 -3.16 17.15
CA ASP A 179 -0.40 -2.42 16.98
C ASP A 179 0.19 -2.55 15.57
N LEU A 180 -0.21 -3.55 14.78
CA LEU A 180 0.39 -3.92 13.50
C LEU A 180 -0.55 -3.69 12.30
N TYR A 181 -1.85 -3.91 12.47
CA TYR A 181 -2.80 -3.87 11.36
C TYR A 181 -2.81 -2.50 10.67
N GLY A 182 -2.65 -2.50 9.34
CA GLY A 182 -2.67 -1.29 8.51
C GLY A 182 -1.44 -0.39 8.66
N LYS A 183 -0.41 -0.77 9.42
CA LYS A 183 0.82 0.01 9.58
C LYS A 183 1.96 -0.60 8.78
N THR A 184 2.71 0.23 8.06
CA THR A 184 3.96 -0.19 7.45
C THR A 184 5.09 -0.16 8.49
N ILE A 185 5.93 -1.18 8.50
CA ILE A 185 7.05 -1.29 9.44
C ILE A 185 8.36 -1.43 8.67
N THR A 186 9.37 -0.69 9.12
CA THR A 186 10.74 -0.81 8.61
C THR A 186 11.54 -1.71 9.55
N CYS A 187 11.99 -2.87 9.06
CA CYS A 187 12.81 -3.80 9.83
C CYS A 187 13.84 -4.51 8.95
N CYS A 188 14.58 -5.47 9.52
CA CYS A 188 15.60 -6.21 8.79
C CYS A 188 14.99 -7.00 7.62
N THR A 189 15.78 -7.30 6.58
CA THR A 189 15.33 -8.18 5.47
C THR A 189 14.91 -9.58 5.92
N ARG A 190 15.42 -10.03 7.08
CA ARG A 190 15.00 -11.28 7.73
C ARG A 190 13.65 -11.16 8.47
N GLY A 191 13.10 -9.96 8.56
CA GLY A 191 11.72 -9.69 8.97
C GLY A 191 11.43 -9.98 10.43
N VAL A 192 12.13 -9.36 11.38
CA VAL A 192 11.84 -9.50 12.82
C VAL A 192 11.14 -8.26 13.36
N LEU A 193 9.98 -8.47 13.99
CA LEU A 193 9.17 -7.46 14.64
C LEU A 193 9.17 -7.64 16.16
N TYR A 194 9.59 -6.58 16.84
CA TYR A 194 9.49 -6.44 18.29
C TYR A 194 8.24 -5.59 18.58
N GLY A 195 7.41 -6.03 19.53
CA GLY A 195 6.22 -5.28 19.94
C GLY A 195 6.58 -4.01 20.69
N THR A 196 5.57 -3.38 21.29
CA THR A 196 5.70 -2.11 22.04
C THR A 196 6.45 -2.25 23.38
N GLU A 197 6.68 -3.47 23.86
CA GLU A 197 7.50 -3.75 25.06
C GLU A 197 8.99 -3.87 24.70
N ARG A 198 9.73 -2.76 24.79
CA ARG A 198 11.19 -2.81 24.87
C ARG A 198 11.59 -2.97 26.34
N VAL A 199 12.03 -4.17 26.71
CA VAL A 199 13.11 -4.31 27.70
C VAL A 199 14.38 -4.56 26.89
N ASP A 200 15.34 -3.67 27.09
CA ASP A 200 16.64 -3.63 26.43
C ASP A 200 17.51 -4.78 26.95
N ASP A 201 17.19 -6.00 26.53
CA ASP A 201 18.03 -7.16 26.78
C ASP A 201 18.58 -7.61 25.44
N GLY A 202 19.91 -7.55 25.28
CA GLY A 202 20.59 -8.08 24.10
C GLY A 202 20.22 -9.56 23.94
N VAL A 203 19.39 -9.87 22.96
CA VAL A 203 18.87 -11.23 22.75
C VAL A 203 19.46 -11.79 21.47
N ASP A 204 20.16 -12.91 21.65
CA ASP A 204 20.59 -13.85 20.64
C ASP A 204 19.43 -14.23 19.70
N ASP A 205 19.77 -14.31 18.42
CA ASP A 205 18.93 -14.57 17.24
C ASP A 205 18.42 -16.04 17.22
N ASP A 206 17.99 -16.58 18.36
CA ASP A 206 17.59 -17.98 18.50
C ASP A 206 16.14 -18.19 18.01
N ASN A 207 16.02 -18.32 16.70
CA ASN A 207 14.77 -18.53 15.96
C ASN A 207 14.19 -19.95 16.09
N THR A 208 14.69 -20.77 17.02
CA THR A 208 14.32 -22.19 17.14
C THR A 208 12.90 -22.46 17.66
N ASN A 209 12.23 -21.46 18.25
CA ASN A 209 10.94 -21.65 18.94
C ASN A 209 9.72 -20.99 18.27
N PHE A 210 9.84 -20.54 17.01
CA PHE A 210 8.71 -19.91 16.31
C PHE A 210 7.75 -20.94 15.73
N LYS A 211 6.44 -20.72 15.92
CA LYS A 211 5.41 -21.49 15.23
C LYS A 211 5.37 -21.05 13.75
N ASN A 212 5.71 -21.97 12.86
CA ASN A 212 5.70 -21.74 11.42
C ASN A 212 4.28 -21.68 10.87
N VAL A 213 4.01 -20.73 9.99
CA VAL A 213 2.93 -20.81 9.00
C VAL A 213 3.64 -21.10 7.67
N LEU A 214 3.63 -22.36 7.24
CA LEU A 214 4.32 -22.75 6.01
C LEU A 214 3.53 -22.24 4.78
N PRO A 215 4.20 -21.59 3.81
CA PRO A 215 3.58 -21.23 2.54
C PRO A 215 3.45 -22.51 1.70
N GLY A 216 2.27 -23.13 1.71
CA GLY A 216 2.01 -24.34 0.93
C GLY A 216 1.00 -25.33 1.53
N ASP A 217 0.62 -25.18 2.80
CA ASP A 217 -0.47 -25.98 3.36
C ASP A 217 -1.80 -25.43 2.86
N SER A 218 -2.23 -25.94 1.70
CA SER A 218 -3.63 -25.91 1.26
C SER A 218 -4.51 -26.29 2.46
N MET A 219 -5.24 -25.32 3.03
CA MET A 219 -6.26 -25.56 4.04
C MET A 219 -7.29 -26.57 3.50
N ARG A 220 -7.08 -27.85 3.83
CA ARG A 220 -8.11 -28.87 3.73
C ARG A 220 -8.93 -28.74 5.02
N TRP A 221 -10.10 -28.12 4.91
CA TRP A 221 -11.10 -28.13 5.97
C TRP A 221 -11.62 -29.57 6.13
N GLU A 222 -11.00 -30.36 7.01
CA GLU A 222 -11.66 -31.55 7.54
C GLU A 222 -12.61 -31.13 8.65
N LYS A 223 -13.91 -31.24 8.38
CA LYS A 223 -14.96 -31.16 9.39
C LYS A 223 -14.89 -32.43 10.26
N GLY A 224 -14.85 -32.22 11.57
CA GLY A 224 -15.17 -33.20 12.62
C GLY A 224 -14.99 -32.47 13.95
N LEU A 225 -16.02 -32.26 14.77
CA LEU A 225 -17.08 -33.18 15.20
C LEU A 225 -18.49 -32.58 15.04
#